data_AF-A0A3C1W353-F1
#
_entry.id   AF-A0A3C1W353-F1
#
_cell.length_a   1.000
_cell.length_b   1.000
_cell.length_c   1.000
_cell.angle_alpha   90.00
_cell.angle_beta   90.00
_cell.angle_gamma   90.00
#
_symmetry.space_group_name_H-M   'P 1'
#
loop_
_entity.id
_entity.type
_entity.pdbx_description
1 polymer ?
#
loop_
_entity_poly.entity_id
_entity_poly.type
_entity_poly.pdbx_seq_one_letter_code
_entity_poly.pdbx_strand_id
1 'polypeptide(L)'
;SGLVYLNYYDQKPEQAPRILVHFLTGKVNGYFDSSQHDNEDWNKLLDNAVAPILDARGKHIQVAYPVEWFNIHTRGKGAELMRNYDTMLLHHYTILGLVKYDKIPPNRILARVNYNYYMFRDRDGVAYFGNKGTMRMVADPDVVTKGDPCWGFCHEAGHVLQLRPQITWGGMTEVSCNIFSMYTRGKMGNPSRLASQDNYTKARKSIIQSEPKISYLQDPDVFNRLVPFWQLHLFFTKHGHPDFYADVMEEMRNQPDAGRGNDSIRNQFQFVRICCDVGKVDLTEFFEHWGFFRTGEIKVKDYRNYHFVVTPEMVDETRSYIARKNYKKPAEDLTRLRD
;
A
#
# COMPACT_ATOMS: atom_id res chain seq x y z
N SER A 1 -12.35 0.62 -31.67
CA SER A 1 -12.82 -0.69 -31.17
C SER A 1 -12.18 -0.94 -29.81
N GLY A 2 -12.75 -1.81 -28.98
CA GLY A 2 -12.25 -2.08 -27.64
C GLY A 2 -12.85 -3.36 -27.05
N LEU A 3 -12.37 -3.74 -25.87
CA LEU A 3 -12.94 -4.83 -25.09
C LEU A 3 -14.22 -4.37 -24.38
N VAL A 4 -15.13 -5.32 -24.14
CA VAL A 4 -16.42 -5.06 -23.48
C VAL A 4 -16.37 -5.62 -22.06
N TYR A 5 -16.76 -4.79 -21.09
CA TYR A 5 -16.86 -5.16 -19.69
C TYR A 5 -18.29 -4.97 -19.20
N LEU A 6 -18.77 -5.89 -18.38
CA LEU A 6 -20.06 -5.78 -17.71
C LEU A 6 -19.87 -5.23 -16.30
N ASN A 7 -20.43 -4.05 -16.05
CA ASN A 7 -20.47 -3.45 -14.73
C ASN A 7 -21.75 -3.90 -14.01
N TYR A 8 -21.62 -4.91 -13.16
CA TYR A 8 -22.72 -5.38 -12.31
C TYR A 8 -22.34 -5.25 -10.84
N TYR A 9 -22.94 -4.27 -10.17
CA TYR A 9 -22.67 -3.95 -8.77
C TYR A 9 -23.96 -4.01 -7.97
N ASP A 10 -23.87 -4.57 -6.77
CA ASP A 10 -24.95 -4.62 -5.79
C ASP A 10 -24.38 -4.32 -4.40
N GLN A 11 -25.19 -3.77 -3.49
CA GLN A 11 -24.81 -3.55 -2.10
C GLN A 11 -24.71 -4.87 -1.32
N LYS A 12 -25.40 -5.92 -1.77
CA LYS A 12 -25.38 -7.28 -1.22
C LYS A 12 -25.05 -8.26 -2.34
N PRO A 13 -23.79 -8.29 -2.82
CA PRO A 13 -23.40 -9.09 -3.99
C PRO A 13 -23.70 -10.59 -3.82
N GLU A 14 -23.61 -11.12 -2.60
CA GLU A 14 -23.94 -12.51 -2.27
C GLU A 14 -25.42 -12.87 -2.49
N GLN A 15 -26.32 -11.87 -2.50
CA GLN A 15 -27.76 -12.03 -2.70
C GLN A 15 -28.22 -11.60 -4.10
N ALA A 16 -27.31 -11.04 -4.90
CA ALA A 16 -27.61 -10.50 -6.20
C ALA A 16 -27.93 -11.65 -7.19
N PRO A 17 -29.01 -11.56 -7.98
CA PRO A 17 -29.37 -12.62 -8.92
C PRO A 17 -28.31 -12.78 -10.02
N ARG A 18 -28.11 -14.02 -10.49
CA ARG A 18 -27.28 -14.26 -11.67
C ARG A 18 -28.00 -13.71 -12.92
N ILE A 19 -27.33 -12.84 -13.66
CA ILE A 19 -27.83 -12.29 -14.92
C ILE A 19 -27.16 -13.03 -16.08
N LEU A 20 -27.96 -13.71 -16.89
CA LEU A 20 -27.48 -14.29 -18.14
C LEU A 20 -27.41 -13.20 -19.22
N VAL A 21 -26.23 -13.02 -19.82
CA VAL A 21 -26.01 -12.05 -20.90
C VAL A 21 -25.45 -12.78 -22.12
N HIS A 22 -26.03 -12.52 -23.30
CA HIS A 22 -25.59 -13.09 -24.57
C HIS A 22 -25.31 -11.96 -25.58
N PHE A 23 -24.07 -11.89 -26.07
CA PHE A 23 -23.67 -10.93 -27.10
C PHE A 23 -23.84 -11.54 -28.50
N LEU A 24 -24.79 -11.01 -29.28
CA LEU A 24 -25.10 -11.50 -30.63
C LEU A 24 -24.09 -11.04 -31.70
N THR A 25 -23.26 -10.05 -31.38
CA THR A 25 -22.33 -9.39 -32.31
C THR A 25 -20.97 -9.16 -31.65
N GLY A 26 -19.93 -8.99 -32.47
CA GLY A 26 -18.56 -8.78 -32.02
C GLY A 26 -17.67 -10.00 -32.33
N LYS A 27 -16.41 -9.93 -31.91
CA LYS A 27 -15.46 -11.05 -32.02
C LYS A 27 -15.06 -11.49 -30.62
N VAL A 28 -14.95 -12.80 -30.41
CA VAL A 28 -14.51 -13.37 -29.14
C VAL A 28 -12.99 -13.20 -29.03
N ASN A 29 -12.54 -12.42 -28.04
CA ASN A 29 -11.12 -12.30 -27.70
C ASN A 29 -10.68 -13.33 -26.66
N GLY A 30 -11.60 -13.73 -25.77
CA GLY A 30 -11.28 -14.50 -24.58
C GLY A 30 -10.58 -13.67 -23.50
N TYR A 31 -10.33 -14.30 -22.37
CA TYR A 31 -9.54 -13.79 -21.25
C TYR A 31 -8.93 -14.98 -20.50
N PHE A 32 -7.79 -14.78 -19.84
CA PHE A 32 -7.18 -15.79 -19.00
C PHE A 32 -7.78 -15.76 -17.58
N ASP A 33 -8.01 -16.92 -16.97
CA ASP A 33 -8.51 -17.05 -15.60
C ASP A 33 -7.66 -18.07 -14.87
N SER A 34 -6.89 -17.63 -13.88
CA SER A 34 -5.97 -18.50 -13.15
C SER A 34 -6.66 -19.61 -12.33
N SER A 35 -7.98 -19.54 -12.16
CA SER A 35 -8.76 -20.60 -11.51
C SER A 35 -9.23 -21.69 -12.47
N GLN A 36 -9.13 -21.48 -13.79
CA GLN A 36 -9.69 -22.39 -14.81
C GLN A 36 -8.68 -22.77 -15.89
N HIS A 37 -7.71 -21.90 -16.20
CA HIS A 37 -6.80 -22.02 -17.33
C HIS A 37 -5.36 -22.28 -16.87
N ASP A 38 -4.60 -23.01 -17.69
CA ASP A 38 -3.17 -23.25 -17.49
C ASP A 38 -2.27 -22.50 -18.52
N ASN A 39 -0.98 -22.80 -18.54
CA ASN A 39 -0.04 -22.14 -19.44
C ASN A 39 -0.20 -22.53 -20.92
N GLU A 40 -0.80 -23.68 -21.23
CA GLU A 40 -1.16 -24.03 -22.60
C GLU A 40 -2.35 -23.19 -23.06
N ASP A 41 -3.38 -23.03 -22.21
CA ASP A 41 -4.52 -22.16 -22.47
C ASP A 41 -4.11 -20.69 -22.61
N TRP A 42 -3.18 -20.23 -21.77
CA TRP A 42 -2.56 -18.91 -21.91
C TRP A 42 -1.98 -18.69 -23.31
N ASN A 43 -1.18 -19.64 -23.81
CA ASN A 43 -0.58 -19.54 -25.14
C ASN A 43 -1.64 -19.56 -26.24
N LYS A 44 -2.66 -20.43 -26.13
CA LYS A 44 -3.78 -20.48 -27.07
C LYS A 44 -4.54 -19.15 -27.11
N LEU A 45 -4.79 -18.53 -25.96
CA LEU A 45 -5.43 -17.22 -25.88
C LEU A 45 -4.59 -16.13 -26.55
N LEU A 46 -3.27 -16.12 -26.34
CA LEU A 46 -2.37 -15.17 -26.99
C LEU A 46 -2.30 -15.36 -28.51
N ASP A 47 -2.30 -16.61 -28.98
CA ASP A 47 -2.22 -16.94 -30.42
C ASP A 47 -3.51 -16.58 -31.17
N ASN A 48 -4.65 -16.59 -30.48
CA ASN A 48 -5.98 -16.34 -31.05
C ASN A 48 -6.57 -14.98 -30.68
N ALA A 49 -5.85 -14.14 -29.93
CA ALA A 49 -6.33 -12.83 -29.52
C ALA A 49 -6.65 -11.96 -30.75
N VAL A 50 -7.87 -11.42 -30.80
CA VAL A 50 -8.36 -10.55 -31.88
C VAL A 50 -8.24 -9.07 -31.54
N ALA A 51 -8.00 -8.75 -30.27
CA ALA A 51 -7.77 -7.41 -29.75
C ALA A 51 -6.28 -7.26 -29.34
N PRO A 52 -5.73 -6.03 -29.36
CA PRO A 52 -4.34 -5.79 -28.97
C PRO A 52 -4.09 -5.96 -27.47
N ILE A 53 -5.15 -5.99 -26.65
CA ILE A 53 -5.11 -6.18 -25.21
C ILE A 53 -5.74 -7.52 -24.87
N LEU A 54 -5.15 -8.25 -23.93
CA LEU A 54 -5.74 -9.43 -23.33
C LEU A 54 -5.91 -9.19 -21.83
N ASP A 55 -7.04 -9.64 -21.29
CA ASP A 55 -7.28 -9.63 -19.86
C ASP A 55 -6.82 -10.95 -19.24
N ALA A 56 -6.20 -10.85 -18.07
CA ALA A 56 -5.88 -12.00 -17.24
C ALA A 56 -6.33 -11.77 -15.82
N ARG A 57 -7.08 -12.74 -15.28
CA ARG A 57 -7.75 -12.65 -14.00
C ARG A 57 -7.10 -13.58 -12.98
N GLY A 58 -6.67 -13.00 -11.87
CA GLY A 58 -6.21 -13.68 -10.68
C GLY A 58 -7.33 -13.78 -9.63
N LYS A 59 -6.97 -14.14 -8.40
CA LYS A 59 -7.86 -14.09 -7.24
C LYS A 59 -8.11 -12.66 -6.77
N HIS A 60 -7.08 -11.83 -6.73
CA HIS A 60 -7.09 -10.48 -6.15
C HIS A 60 -6.82 -9.36 -7.16
N ILE A 61 -6.37 -9.72 -8.36
CA ILE A 61 -6.02 -8.79 -9.43
C ILE A 61 -6.70 -9.17 -10.76
N GLN A 62 -6.92 -8.17 -11.61
CA GLN A 62 -7.07 -8.34 -13.04
C GLN A 62 -6.01 -7.50 -13.74
N VAL A 63 -5.32 -8.06 -14.73
CA VAL A 63 -4.41 -7.32 -15.59
C VAL A 63 -5.02 -7.15 -16.98
N ALA A 64 -4.79 -6.00 -17.60
CA ALA A 64 -5.18 -5.72 -18.98
C ALA A 64 -3.98 -5.11 -19.72
N TYR A 65 -3.13 -5.97 -20.29
CA TYR A 65 -1.88 -5.58 -20.96
C TYR A 65 -1.85 -5.98 -22.44
N PRO A 66 -0.95 -5.37 -23.24
CA PRO A 66 -0.83 -5.70 -24.64
C PRO A 66 -0.42 -7.14 -24.89
N VAL A 67 -1.11 -7.80 -25.82
CA VAL A 67 -0.83 -9.17 -26.31
C VAL A 67 0.62 -9.28 -26.78
N GLU A 68 1.13 -8.25 -27.45
CA GLU A 68 2.53 -8.16 -27.88
C GLU A 68 3.50 -8.39 -26.71
N TRP A 69 3.27 -7.71 -25.58
CA TRP A 69 4.17 -7.78 -24.44
C TRP A 69 3.98 -9.05 -23.62
N PHE A 70 2.76 -9.58 -23.53
CA PHE A 70 2.55 -10.91 -22.97
C PHE A 70 3.26 -12.01 -23.77
N ASN A 71 3.23 -11.93 -25.10
CA ASN A 71 3.97 -12.86 -25.97
C ASN A 71 5.48 -12.79 -25.76
N ILE A 72 6.03 -11.62 -25.46
CA ILE A 72 7.48 -11.44 -25.28
C ILE A 72 7.92 -11.84 -23.86
N HIS A 73 7.17 -11.44 -22.83
CA HIS A 73 7.64 -11.50 -21.44
C HIS A 73 7.03 -12.62 -20.61
N THR A 74 5.91 -13.21 -21.07
CA THR A 74 5.09 -14.11 -20.24
C THR A 74 4.59 -15.34 -21.00
N ARG A 75 5.11 -15.61 -22.21
CA ARG A 75 4.67 -16.79 -22.97
C ARG A 75 5.04 -18.08 -22.23
N GLY A 76 4.08 -18.99 -22.11
CA GLY A 76 4.19 -20.20 -21.30
C GLY A 76 4.29 -19.97 -19.79
N LYS A 77 4.08 -18.73 -19.31
CA LYS A 77 4.20 -18.36 -17.89
C LYS A 77 3.03 -17.50 -17.36
N GLY A 78 1.86 -17.59 -17.97
CA GLY A 78 0.69 -16.80 -17.59
C GLY A 78 0.21 -17.10 -16.16
N ALA A 79 0.19 -18.38 -15.79
CA ALA A 79 -0.20 -18.80 -14.44
C ALA A 79 0.79 -18.29 -13.37
N GLU A 80 2.10 -18.29 -13.66
CA GLU A 80 3.16 -17.75 -12.82
C GLU A 80 2.95 -16.24 -12.58
N LEU A 81 2.66 -15.48 -13.64
CA LEU A 81 2.40 -14.05 -13.52
C LEU A 81 1.25 -13.77 -12.56
N MET A 82 0.12 -14.45 -12.75
CA MET A 82 -1.06 -14.23 -11.92
C MET A 82 -0.83 -14.66 -10.48
N ARG A 83 -0.14 -15.79 -10.24
CA ARG A 83 0.26 -16.21 -8.89
C ARG A 83 1.15 -15.18 -8.20
N ASN A 84 2.09 -14.57 -8.90
CA ASN A 84 2.96 -13.54 -8.33
C ASN A 84 2.17 -12.31 -7.89
N TYR A 85 1.25 -11.82 -8.74
CA TYR A 85 0.40 -10.69 -8.37
C TYR A 85 -0.54 -11.01 -7.21
N ASP A 86 -1.19 -12.17 -7.23
CA ASP A 86 -2.07 -12.60 -6.15
C ASP A 86 -1.30 -12.73 -4.82
N THR A 87 -0.07 -13.23 -4.84
CA THR A 87 0.79 -13.34 -3.65
C THR A 87 1.16 -11.95 -3.11
N MET A 88 1.59 -11.03 -3.99
CA MET A 88 1.93 -9.67 -3.57
C MET A 88 0.72 -8.94 -2.96
N LEU A 89 -0.47 -9.06 -3.57
CA LEU A 89 -1.69 -8.45 -3.02
C LEU A 89 -2.17 -9.13 -1.74
N LEU A 90 -1.99 -10.45 -1.61
CA LEU A 90 -2.28 -11.14 -0.36
C LEU A 90 -1.43 -10.55 0.78
N HIS A 91 -0.15 -10.26 0.56
CA HIS A 91 0.70 -9.59 1.57
C HIS A 91 0.22 -8.16 1.88
N HIS A 92 -0.23 -7.38 0.89
CA HIS A 92 -0.86 -6.09 1.15
C HIS A 92 -2.09 -6.25 2.05
N TYR A 93 -2.96 -7.21 1.74
CA TYR A 93 -4.15 -7.52 2.52
C TYR A 93 -3.83 -8.05 3.92
N THR A 94 -2.71 -8.77 4.09
CA THR A 94 -2.22 -9.21 5.41
C THR A 94 -1.89 -8.01 6.28
N ILE A 95 -1.00 -7.11 5.85
CA ILE A 95 -0.62 -5.95 6.67
C ILE A 95 -1.76 -4.95 6.86
N LEU A 96 -2.72 -4.90 5.92
CA LEU A 96 -3.94 -4.10 6.02
C LEU A 96 -4.96 -4.66 7.03
N GLY A 97 -4.75 -5.89 7.52
CA GLY A 97 -5.65 -6.61 8.42
C GLY A 97 -6.81 -7.33 7.75
N LEU A 98 -6.97 -7.21 6.42
CA LEU A 98 -8.09 -7.83 5.72
C LEU A 98 -8.04 -9.36 5.74
N VAL A 99 -6.85 -9.96 5.82
CA VAL A 99 -6.71 -11.42 6.01
C VAL A 99 -7.15 -11.81 7.42
N LYS A 100 -6.64 -11.11 8.45
CA LYS A 100 -6.90 -11.43 9.86
C LYS A 100 -8.38 -11.29 10.24
N TYR A 101 -9.04 -10.26 9.70
CA TYR A 101 -10.42 -9.91 10.02
C TYR A 101 -11.45 -10.44 9.00
N ASP A 102 -11.02 -11.26 8.03
CA ASP A 102 -11.88 -11.82 6.96
C ASP A 102 -12.65 -10.74 6.17
N LYS A 103 -11.91 -9.72 5.72
CA LYS A 103 -12.44 -8.53 5.02
C LYS A 103 -11.82 -8.32 3.63
N ILE A 104 -11.22 -9.35 3.04
CA ILE A 104 -10.70 -9.23 1.67
C ILE A 104 -11.88 -8.96 0.73
N PRO A 105 -11.88 -7.86 -0.04
CA PRO A 105 -12.98 -7.57 -0.94
C PRO A 105 -13.06 -8.63 -2.07
N PRO A 106 -14.27 -8.98 -2.53
CA PRO A 106 -14.44 -9.85 -3.70
C PRO A 106 -14.01 -9.16 -5.01
N ASN A 107 -13.95 -7.83 -5.00
CA ASN A 107 -13.43 -7.02 -6.10
C ASN A 107 -11.92 -7.21 -6.26
N ARG A 108 -11.44 -7.00 -7.48
CA ARG A 108 -10.03 -7.08 -7.84
C ARG A 108 -9.46 -5.68 -8.07
N ILE A 109 -8.18 -5.52 -7.78
CA ILE A 109 -7.42 -4.37 -8.30
C ILE A 109 -7.25 -4.56 -9.81
N LEU A 110 -7.52 -3.52 -10.61
CA LEU A 110 -7.25 -3.53 -12.04
C LEU A 110 -5.88 -2.93 -12.32
N ALA A 111 -4.97 -3.72 -12.89
CA ALA A 111 -3.68 -3.27 -13.37
C ALA A 111 -3.68 -3.20 -14.90
N ARG A 112 -3.49 -2.03 -15.50
CA ARG A 112 -3.71 -1.85 -16.94
C ARG A 112 -2.62 -1.05 -17.63
N VAL A 113 -2.62 -1.12 -18.96
CA VAL A 113 -1.73 -0.28 -19.77
C VAL A 113 -2.30 1.13 -19.96
N ASN A 114 -1.41 2.11 -20.06
CA ASN A 114 -1.69 3.47 -20.50
C ASN A 114 -0.58 3.95 -21.46
N TYR A 115 -0.82 5.06 -22.16
CA TYR A 115 0.13 5.60 -23.15
C TYR A 115 0.46 7.09 -22.92
N ASN A 116 0.20 7.62 -21.72
CA ASN A 116 0.37 9.04 -21.41
C ASN A 116 1.39 9.28 -20.28
N TYR A 117 1.46 8.39 -19.30
CA TYR A 117 2.28 8.54 -18.11
C TYR A 117 3.05 7.27 -17.80
N TYR A 118 4.22 7.42 -17.17
CA TYR A 118 5.08 6.28 -16.82
C TYR A 118 4.34 5.24 -15.96
N MET A 119 3.80 5.67 -14.82
CA MET A 119 3.07 4.83 -13.88
C MET A 119 2.18 5.72 -13.01
N PHE A 120 0.95 5.29 -12.76
CA PHE A 120 0.05 5.99 -11.83
C PHE A 120 -1.04 5.05 -11.30
N ARG A 121 -1.78 5.53 -10.31
CA ARG A 121 -2.96 4.86 -9.76
C ARG A 121 -4.22 5.73 -9.91
N ASP A 122 -5.38 5.09 -9.93
CA ASP A 122 -6.67 5.76 -9.85
C ASP A 122 -7.70 4.96 -9.02
N ARG A 123 -9.00 5.14 -9.29
CA ARG A 123 -10.08 4.47 -8.54
C ARG A 123 -10.17 2.99 -8.85
N ASP A 124 -9.80 2.57 -10.07
CA ASP A 124 -9.97 1.19 -10.53
C ASP A 124 -8.73 0.34 -10.26
N GLY A 125 -7.56 0.99 -10.15
CA GLY A 125 -6.34 0.35 -9.68
C GLY A 125 -5.09 1.09 -10.12
N VAL A 126 -4.22 0.38 -10.85
CA VAL A 126 -2.88 0.84 -11.25
C VAL A 126 -2.71 0.82 -12.76
N ALA A 127 -1.90 1.72 -13.30
CA ALA A 127 -1.68 1.87 -14.72
C ALA A 127 -0.20 2.07 -15.06
N TYR A 128 0.25 1.46 -16.16
CA TYR A 128 1.66 1.41 -16.57
C TYR A 128 1.84 1.81 -18.04
N PHE A 129 2.94 2.49 -18.35
CA PHE A 129 3.22 2.87 -19.73
C PHE A 129 3.42 1.66 -20.64
N GLY A 130 2.73 1.63 -21.78
CA GLY A 130 2.65 0.46 -22.67
C GLY A 130 3.85 0.20 -23.57
N ASN A 131 5.07 0.54 -23.14
CA ASN A 131 6.29 0.26 -23.90
C ASN A 131 6.98 -1.03 -23.43
N LYS A 132 7.87 -1.58 -24.28
CA LYS A 132 8.60 -2.82 -24.01
C LYS A 132 9.28 -2.86 -22.64
N GLY A 133 9.92 -1.75 -22.25
CA GLY A 133 10.70 -1.65 -21.01
C GLY A 133 9.83 -1.71 -19.76
N THR A 134 8.77 -0.89 -19.71
CA THR A 134 7.84 -0.85 -18.58
C THR A 134 7.05 -2.14 -18.49
N MET A 135 6.61 -2.66 -19.63
CA MET A 135 5.86 -3.91 -19.68
C MET A 135 6.70 -5.12 -19.28
N ARG A 136 8.02 -5.12 -19.53
CA ARG A 136 8.91 -6.13 -18.95
C ARG A 136 8.86 -6.12 -17.43
N MET A 137 8.85 -4.94 -16.80
CA MET A 137 8.86 -4.84 -15.34
C MET A 137 7.59 -5.39 -14.68
N VAL A 138 6.46 -5.36 -15.39
CA VAL A 138 5.16 -5.76 -14.82
C VAL A 138 4.63 -7.08 -15.37
N ALA A 139 4.99 -7.48 -16.58
CA ALA A 139 4.48 -8.71 -17.20
C ALA A 139 5.45 -9.91 -17.07
N ASP A 140 6.75 -9.69 -16.86
CA ASP A 140 7.71 -10.79 -16.70
C ASP A 140 7.66 -11.35 -15.25
N PRO A 141 7.24 -12.61 -15.03
CA PRO A 141 7.13 -13.20 -13.70
C PRO A 141 8.46 -13.24 -12.94
N ASP A 142 9.59 -13.37 -13.64
CA ASP A 142 10.91 -13.46 -13.02
C ASP A 142 11.45 -12.09 -12.59
N VAL A 143 10.83 -11.01 -13.10
CA VAL A 143 11.22 -9.61 -12.87
C VAL A 143 10.28 -8.90 -11.90
N VAL A 144 8.96 -9.04 -12.07
CA VAL A 144 7.95 -8.25 -11.32
C VAL A 144 8.05 -8.42 -9.80
N THR A 145 8.60 -9.54 -9.34
CA THR A 145 8.75 -9.88 -7.91
C THR A 145 10.05 -9.40 -7.28
N LYS A 146 10.97 -8.80 -8.05
CA LYS A 146 12.33 -8.44 -7.60
C LYS A 146 12.66 -6.97 -7.82
N GLY A 147 13.59 -6.44 -7.03
CA GLY A 147 14.21 -5.13 -7.24
C GLY A 147 13.20 -4.00 -7.41
N ASP A 148 13.53 -2.97 -8.16
CA ASP A 148 12.63 -1.83 -8.43
C ASP A 148 11.28 -2.20 -9.06
N PRO A 149 11.16 -3.20 -9.97
CA PRO A 149 9.86 -3.67 -10.47
C PRO A 149 8.85 -4.03 -9.38
N CYS A 150 9.30 -4.79 -8.37
CA CYS A 150 8.49 -5.11 -7.20
C CYS A 150 8.13 -3.86 -6.39
N TRP A 151 9.03 -2.86 -6.33
CA TRP A 151 8.74 -1.59 -5.65
C TRP A 151 7.60 -0.90 -6.35
N GLY A 152 7.72 -0.73 -7.67
CA GLY A 152 6.79 0.04 -8.47
C GLY A 152 5.38 -0.52 -8.35
N PHE A 153 5.21 -1.83 -8.51
CA PHE A 153 3.89 -2.44 -8.33
C PHE A 153 3.35 -2.25 -6.91
N CYS A 154 4.14 -2.58 -5.88
CA CYS A 154 3.66 -2.51 -4.49
C CYS A 154 3.38 -1.07 -4.04
N HIS A 155 4.15 -0.09 -4.52
CA HIS A 155 3.94 1.32 -4.21
C HIS A 155 2.61 1.84 -4.76
N GLU A 156 2.32 1.55 -6.02
CA GLU A 156 1.04 1.95 -6.64
C GLU A 156 -0.15 1.19 -6.06
N ALA A 157 -0.01 -0.12 -5.85
CA ALA A 157 -1.05 -0.92 -5.17
C ALA A 157 -1.28 -0.42 -3.73
N GLY A 158 -0.20 -0.03 -3.04
CA GLY A 158 -0.25 0.64 -1.75
C GLY A 158 -1.08 1.93 -1.80
N HIS A 159 -0.94 2.76 -2.84
CA HIS A 159 -1.76 3.96 -3.00
C HIS A 159 -3.26 3.69 -3.22
N VAL A 160 -3.61 2.55 -3.81
CA VAL A 160 -5.01 2.11 -3.93
C VAL A 160 -5.57 1.76 -2.55
N LEU A 161 -4.76 1.13 -1.70
CA LEU A 161 -5.17 0.56 -0.41
C LEU A 161 -4.97 1.49 0.81
N GLN A 162 -4.33 2.64 0.62
CA GLN A 162 -4.15 3.66 1.66
C GLN A 162 -5.46 4.06 2.35
N LEU A 163 -5.47 4.04 3.70
CA LEU A 163 -6.59 4.55 4.49
C LEU A 163 -6.52 6.08 4.57
N ARG A 164 -7.23 6.74 3.67
CA ARG A 164 -7.28 8.21 3.58
C ARG A 164 -8.55 8.73 4.29
N PRO A 165 -8.44 9.65 5.27
CA PRO A 165 -7.23 10.28 5.81
C PRO A 165 -6.64 9.58 7.05
N GLN A 166 -7.19 8.44 7.48
CA GLN A 166 -6.86 7.84 8.79
C GLN A 166 -5.35 7.64 9.02
N ILE A 167 -4.66 6.87 8.18
CA ILE A 167 -3.18 6.72 8.26
C ILE A 167 -2.46 7.55 7.19
N THR A 168 -3.23 8.26 6.36
CA THR A 168 -2.73 9.08 5.24
C THR A 168 -3.26 10.50 5.38
N TRP A 169 -2.87 11.19 6.46
CA TRP A 169 -3.07 12.63 6.60
C TRP A 169 -2.16 13.43 5.64
N GLY A 170 -2.35 14.74 5.55
CA GLY A 170 -1.52 15.55 4.64
C GLY A 170 -0.03 15.40 4.92
N GLY A 171 0.75 15.15 3.86
CA GLY A 171 2.19 14.86 3.96
C GLY A 171 2.54 13.37 3.97
N MET A 172 1.53 12.48 4.07
CA MET A 172 1.71 11.02 4.16
C MET A 172 1.36 10.26 2.88
N THR A 173 0.93 10.93 1.79
CA THR A 173 0.51 10.24 0.56
C THR A 173 1.64 9.38 -0.02
N GLU A 174 2.87 9.88 -0.04
CA GLU A 174 4.06 9.15 -0.51
C GLU A 174 4.79 8.36 0.58
N VAL A 175 4.25 8.35 1.80
CA VAL A 175 4.89 7.70 2.96
C VAL A 175 4.10 6.44 3.34
N SER A 176 2.80 6.58 3.63
CA SER A 176 1.99 5.48 4.15
C SER A 176 1.75 4.35 3.13
N CYS A 177 1.82 4.61 1.82
CA CYS A 177 1.79 3.57 0.79
C CYS A 177 3.01 2.64 0.91
N ASN A 178 4.14 3.17 1.36
CA ASN A 178 5.38 2.43 1.48
C ASN A 178 5.43 1.49 2.69
N ILE A 179 4.46 1.56 3.61
CA ILE A 179 4.26 0.52 4.64
C ILE A 179 3.92 -0.81 3.93
N PHE A 180 3.02 -0.76 2.94
CA PHE A 180 2.67 -1.93 2.14
C PHE A 180 3.82 -2.38 1.25
N SER A 181 4.53 -1.44 0.63
CA SER A 181 5.70 -1.72 -0.21
C SER A 181 6.80 -2.43 0.56
N MET A 182 7.16 -1.92 1.75
CA MET A 182 8.20 -2.52 2.60
C MET A 182 7.82 -3.94 3.03
N TYR A 183 6.58 -4.12 3.53
CA TYR A 183 6.10 -5.42 3.98
C TYR A 183 6.07 -6.45 2.86
N THR A 184 5.41 -6.13 1.75
CA THR A 184 5.23 -7.06 0.63
C THR A 184 6.56 -7.40 0.01
N ARG A 185 7.42 -6.41 -0.26
CA ARG A 185 8.77 -6.64 -0.75
C ARG A 185 9.54 -7.62 0.14
N GLY A 186 9.55 -7.38 1.45
CA GLY A 186 10.26 -8.24 2.40
C GLY A 186 9.74 -9.67 2.37
N LYS A 187 8.41 -9.85 2.29
CA LYS A 187 7.78 -11.18 2.13
C LYS A 187 8.09 -11.84 0.79
N MET A 188 8.34 -11.06 -0.26
CA MET A 188 8.85 -11.54 -1.55
C MET A 188 10.37 -11.80 -1.56
N GLY A 189 11.06 -11.74 -0.41
CA GLY A 189 12.48 -12.08 -0.27
C GLY A 189 13.46 -11.02 -0.74
N ASN A 190 13.00 -9.78 -0.92
CA ASN A 190 13.84 -8.66 -1.35
C ASN A 190 14.43 -7.91 -0.12
N PRO A 191 15.61 -7.29 -0.27
CA PRO A 191 16.22 -6.50 0.80
C PRO A 191 15.40 -5.26 1.14
N SER A 192 15.51 -4.80 2.39
CA SER A 192 14.87 -3.56 2.87
C SER A 192 15.36 -2.34 2.11
N ARG A 193 14.43 -1.50 1.65
CA ARG A 193 14.76 -0.24 0.95
C ARG A 193 15.40 0.76 1.90
N LEU A 194 14.87 0.86 3.13
CA LEU A 194 15.37 1.76 4.16
C LEU A 194 16.80 1.40 4.60
N ALA A 195 17.09 0.09 4.74
CA ALA A 195 18.45 -0.37 5.04
C ALA A 195 19.39 -0.11 3.86
N SER A 196 18.99 -0.47 2.64
CA SER A 196 19.81 -0.31 1.43
C SER A 196 20.19 1.14 1.14
N GLN A 197 19.35 2.09 1.54
CA GLN A 197 19.54 3.53 1.32
C GLN A 197 20.06 4.27 2.58
N ASP A 198 20.36 3.54 3.66
CA ASP A 198 20.81 4.08 4.95
C ASP A 198 19.84 5.13 5.56
N ASN A 199 18.54 4.98 5.30
CA ASN A 199 17.53 5.92 5.79
C ASN A 199 17.42 5.94 7.31
N TYR A 200 17.69 4.83 8.02
CA TYR A 200 17.69 4.84 9.48
C TYR A 200 18.70 5.84 10.06
N THR A 201 19.91 5.90 9.50
CA THR A 201 20.94 6.85 9.94
C THR A 201 20.59 8.26 9.52
N LYS A 202 20.19 8.44 8.26
CA LYS A 202 19.80 9.75 7.70
C LYS A 202 18.64 10.36 8.48
N ALA A 203 17.56 9.61 8.71
CA ALA A 203 16.38 10.06 9.44
C ALA A 203 16.70 10.43 10.90
N ARG A 204 17.51 9.63 11.60
CA ARG A 204 17.96 10.01 12.96
C ARG A 204 18.72 11.32 12.95
N LYS A 205 19.61 11.52 11.97
CA LYS A 205 20.39 12.77 11.84
C LYS A 205 19.51 13.97 11.49
N SER A 206 18.60 13.82 10.53
CA SER A 206 17.82 14.94 9.99
C SER A 206 16.57 15.29 10.80
N ILE A 207 16.01 14.34 11.57
CA ILE A 207 14.79 14.52 12.36
C ILE A 207 15.11 14.55 13.87
N ILE A 208 15.66 13.47 14.42
CA ILE A 208 15.88 13.36 15.88
C ILE A 208 16.97 14.33 16.34
N GLN A 209 18.08 14.40 15.61
CA GLN A 209 19.24 15.24 15.95
C GLN A 209 19.15 16.65 15.35
N SER A 210 18.02 17.01 14.75
CA SER A 210 17.85 18.33 14.15
C SER A 210 17.90 19.44 15.19
N GLU A 211 18.48 20.58 14.80
CA GLU A 211 18.45 21.83 15.54
C GLU A 211 18.21 22.98 14.54
N PRO A 212 17.07 23.70 14.61
CA PRO A 212 15.96 23.50 15.54
C PRO A 212 15.24 22.15 15.36
N LYS A 213 14.53 21.70 16.41
CA LYS A 213 13.69 20.50 16.36
C LYS A 213 12.59 20.62 15.30
N ILE A 214 12.43 19.59 14.48
CA ILE A 214 11.41 19.51 13.44
C ILE A 214 10.42 18.37 13.71
N SER A 215 9.24 18.44 13.09
CA SER A 215 8.40 17.26 12.92
C SER A 215 8.96 16.37 11.81
N TYR A 216 8.83 15.04 11.91
CA TYR A 216 9.18 14.14 10.81
C TYR A 216 8.51 14.56 9.48
N LEU A 217 7.30 15.14 9.50
CA LEU A 217 6.61 15.63 8.31
C LEU A 217 7.37 16.70 7.52
N GLN A 218 8.32 17.38 8.17
CA GLN A 218 9.13 18.45 7.57
C GLN A 218 10.41 17.93 6.90
N ASP A 219 10.79 16.68 7.11
CA ASP A 219 11.94 16.08 6.41
C ASP A 219 11.64 16.00 4.91
N PRO A 220 12.53 16.42 3.99
CA PRO A 220 12.21 16.41 2.57
C PRO A 220 12.14 15.00 1.96
N ASP A 221 12.75 13.99 2.59
CA ASP A 221 12.82 12.61 2.08
C ASP A 221 11.70 11.76 2.67
N VAL A 222 10.78 11.31 1.81
CA VAL A 222 9.65 10.46 2.20
C VAL A 222 10.08 9.13 2.82
N PHE A 223 11.28 8.64 2.50
CA PHE A 223 11.83 7.43 3.11
C PHE A 223 12.35 7.68 4.53
N ASN A 224 12.90 8.85 4.82
CA ASN A 224 13.22 9.23 6.20
C ASN A 224 11.94 9.36 7.03
N ARG A 225 10.87 9.93 6.45
CA ARG A 225 9.54 10.00 7.11
C ARG A 225 8.93 8.62 7.39
N LEU A 226 9.25 7.61 6.57
CA LEU A 226 8.75 6.24 6.73
C LEU A 226 9.40 5.50 7.90
N VAL A 227 10.64 5.85 8.26
CA VAL A 227 11.42 5.18 9.33
C VAL A 227 10.64 4.96 10.63
N PRO A 228 10.02 5.98 11.26
CA PRO A 228 9.25 5.76 12.50
C PRO A 228 8.12 4.74 12.34
N PHE A 229 7.43 4.73 11.20
CA PHE A 229 6.36 3.78 10.95
C PHE A 229 6.93 2.35 10.83
N TRP A 230 8.00 2.19 10.06
CA TRP A 230 8.60 0.87 9.90
C TRP A 230 9.26 0.35 11.19
N GLN A 231 9.82 1.23 12.04
CA GLN A 231 10.36 0.84 13.35
C GLN A 231 9.28 0.29 14.29
N LEU A 232 8.04 0.78 14.23
CA LEU A 232 6.92 0.16 14.95
C LEU A 232 6.69 -1.28 14.45
N HIS A 233 6.67 -1.51 13.13
CA HIS A 233 6.55 -2.85 12.58
C HIS A 233 7.65 -3.78 13.10
N LEU A 234 8.91 -3.34 13.04
CA LEU A 234 10.06 -4.12 13.50
C LEU A 234 9.97 -4.43 14.99
N PHE A 235 9.66 -3.43 15.82
CA PHE A 235 9.54 -3.60 17.26
C PHE A 235 8.48 -4.63 17.62
N PHE A 236 7.26 -4.46 17.13
CA PHE A 236 6.16 -5.35 17.49
C PHE A 236 6.33 -6.75 16.90
N THR A 237 6.87 -6.87 15.68
CA THR A 237 7.20 -8.19 15.10
C THR A 237 8.24 -8.92 15.93
N LYS A 238 9.32 -8.24 16.35
CA LYS A 238 10.37 -8.80 17.21
C LYS A 238 9.82 -9.28 18.57
N HIS A 239 8.76 -8.63 19.07
CA HIS A 239 8.11 -8.97 20.34
C HIS A 239 6.88 -9.88 20.19
N GLY A 240 6.73 -10.60 19.08
CA GLY A 240 5.68 -11.60 18.92
C GLY A 240 4.30 -11.04 18.55
N HIS A 241 4.25 -9.79 18.09
CA HIS A 241 3.04 -9.12 17.59
C HIS A 241 3.16 -8.78 16.10
N PRO A 242 3.30 -9.78 15.20
CA PRO A 242 3.50 -9.55 13.76
C PRO A 242 2.30 -8.87 13.08
N ASP A 243 1.11 -8.99 13.67
CA ASP A 243 -0.14 -8.39 13.17
C ASP A 243 -0.39 -6.97 13.71
N PHE A 244 0.60 -6.33 14.35
CA PHE A 244 0.42 -4.99 14.93
C PHE A 244 -0.20 -3.97 13.95
N TYR A 245 0.31 -3.91 12.71
CA TYR A 245 -0.25 -2.99 11.72
C TYR A 245 -1.64 -3.40 11.23
N ALA A 246 -1.93 -4.70 11.16
CA ALA A 246 -3.27 -5.19 10.85
C ALA A 246 -4.28 -4.69 11.89
N ASP A 247 -3.92 -4.77 13.17
CA ASP A 247 -4.77 -4.32 14.28
C ASP A 247 -4.89 -2.80 14.32
N VAL A 248 -3.80 -2.06 14.15
CA VAL A 248 -3.83 -0.58 14.07
C VAL A 248 -4.71 -0.10 12.91
N MET A 249 -4.57 -0.68 11.72
CA MET A 249 -5.35 -0.26 10.56
C MET A 249 -6.82 -0.67 10.67
N GLU A 250 -7.13 -1.77 11.34
CA GLU A 250 -8.51 -2.18 11.66
C GLU A 250 -9.18 -1.21 12.63
N GLU A 251 -8.52 -0.88 13.76
CA GLU A 251 -9.02 0.10 14.73
C GLU A 251 -9.26 1.47 14.07
N MET A 252 -8.31 1.93 13.23
CA MET A 252 -8.45 3.17 12.48
C MET A 252 -9.62 3.13 11.48
N ARG A 253 -9.93 1.97 10.90
CA ARG A 253 -11.02 1.81 9.91
C ARG A 253 -12.40 1.78 10.56
N ASN A 254 -12.49 1.26 11.78
CA ASN A 254 -13.76 1.08 12.50
C ASN A 254 -14.22 2.32 13.27
N GLN A 255 -13.58 3.47 13.05
CA GLN A 255 -13.95 4.74 13.67
C GLN A 255 -13.89 5.90 12.65
N PRO A 256 -14.61 7.01 12.90
CA PRO A 256 -14.49 8.21 12.09
C PRO A 256 -13.05 8.74 12.09
N ASP A 257 -12.62 9.31 10.95
CA ASP A 257 -11.38 10.08 10.94
C ASP A 257 -11.47 11.29 11.89
N ALA A 258 -10.36 11.59 12.56
CA ALA A 258 -10.28 12.70 13.51
C ALA A 258 -10.19 14.08 12.82
N GLY A 259 -9.99 14.12 11.51
CA GLY A 259 -10.00 15.36 10.74
C GLY A 259 -9.64 15.20 9.26
N ARG A 260 -9.97 16.22 8.47
CA ARG A 260 -9.72 16.29 7.02
C ARG A 260 -9.08 17.63 6.66
N GLY A 261 -8.48 17.73 5.47
CA GLY A 261 -7.84 18.99 5.09
C GLY A 261 -6.69 19.34 6.04
N ASN A 262 -6.64 20.59 6.50
CA ASN A 262 -5.68 21.03 7.51
C ASN A 262 -5.94 20.37 8.88
N ASP A 263 -7.16 19.96 9.20
CA ASP A 263 -7.44 19.22 10.43
C ASP A 263 -6.99 17.76 10.39
N SER A 264 -6.53 17.26 9.23
CA SER A 264 -6.06 15.87 9.12
C SER A 264 -4.87 15.54 10.03
N ILE A 265 -4.14 16.55 10.52
CA ILE A 265 -3.10 16.38 11.55
C ILE A 265 -3.65 15.74 12.83
N ARG A 266 -4.96 15.87 13.13
CA ARG A 266 -5.60 15.18 14.26
C ARG A 266 -5.54 13.66 14.15
N ASN A 267 -5.52 13.11 12.92
CA ASN A 267 -5.35 11.66 12.72
C ASN A 267 -3.98 11.16 13.16
N GLN A 268 -2.93 12.01 13.15
CA GLN A 268 -1.62 11.66 13.68
C GLN A 268 -1.69 11.34 15.18
N PHE A 269 -2.39 12.17 15.96
CA PHE A 269 -2.56 11.95 17.39
C PHE A 269 -3.45 10.74 17.68
N GLN A 270 -4.49 10.52 16.87
CA GLN A 270 -5.31 9.31 16.94
C GLN A 270 -4.49 8.04 16.64
N PHE A 271 -3.63 8.08 15.61
CA PHE A 271 -2.70 7.00 15.28
C PHE A 271 -1.75 6.70 16.45
N VAL A 272 -1.15 7.72 17.07
CA VAL A 272 -0.30 7.56 18.25
C VAL A 272 -1.02 6.85 19.40
N ARG A 273 -2.25 7.26 19.71
CA ARG A 273 -3.08 6.62 20.76
C ARG A 273 -3.36 5.16 20.43
N ILE A 274 -3.75 4.88 19.19
CA ILE A 274 -4.05 3.51 18.73
C ILE A 274 -2.81 2.62 18.75
N CYS A 275 -1.65 3.12 18.32
CA CYS A 275 -0.41 2.36 18.43
C CYS A 275 -0.11 1.96 19.88
N CYS A 276 -0.33 2.86 20.84
CA CYS A 276 -0.16 2.55 22.26
C CYS A 276 -1.22 1.53 22.75
N ASP A 277 -2.48 1.70 22.35
CA ASP A 277 -3.59 0.84 22.78
C ASP A 277 -3.52 -0.57 22.20
N VAL A 278 -3.18 -0.71 20.93
CA VAL A 278 -2.98 -2.00 20.26
C VAL A 278 -1.73 -2.69 20.82
N GLY A 279 -0.62 -1.93 20.94
CA GLY A 279 0.63 -2.45 21.44
C GLY A 279 0.66 -2.75 22.94
N LYS A 280 -0.26 -2.15 23.72
CA LYS A 280 -0.23 -2.14 25.20
C LYS A 280 1.12 -1.65 25.75
N VAL A 281 1.73 -0.71 25.05
CA VAL A 281 3.05 -0.13 25.33
C VAL A 281 2.93 1.39 25.29
N ASP A 282 3.58 2.07 26.24
CA ASP A 282 3.71 3.53 26.20
C ASP A 282 4.80 3.91 25.19
N LEU A 283 4.37 4.37 24.01
CA LEU A 283 5.24 4.81 22.91
C LEU A 283 5.46 6.33 22.92
N THR A 284 5.10 7.04 23.98
CA THR A 284 5.15 8.51 24.02
C THR A 284 6.54 9.05 23.69
N GLU A 285 7.58 8.48 24.31
CA GLU A 285 8.97 8.89 24.09
C GLU A 285 9.47 8.59 22.66
N PHE A 286 9.03 7.47 22.08
CA PHE A 286 9.33 7.13 20.69
C PHE A 286 8.75 8.18 19.72
N PHE A 287 7.48 8.55 19.90
CA PHE A 287 6.82 9.55 19.06
C PHE A 287 7.38 10.97 19.30
N GLU A 288 7.80 11.29 20.53
CA GLU A 288 8.50 12.53 20.86
C GLU A 288 9.79 12.68 20.05
N HIS A 289 10.64 11.66 20.06
CA HIS A 289 11.93 11.69 19.35
C HIS A 289 11.75 11.93 17.84
N TRP A 290 10.73 11.35 17.23
CA TRP A 290 10.41 11.54 15.82
C TRP A 290 9.60 12.82 15.54
N GLY A 291 9.35 13.67 16.53
CA GLY A 291 8.71 14.97 16.34
C GLY A 291 7.22 14.90 16.01
N PHE A 292 6.51 13.83 16.41
CA PHE A 292 5.05 13.76 16.31
C PHE A 292 4.34 14.75 17.25
N PHE A 293 5.02 15.16 18.33
CA PHE A 293 4.51 16.11 19.31
C PHE A 293 5.09 17.52 19.15
N ARG A 294 5.77 17.80 18.02
CA ARG A 294 6.32 19.14 17.74
C ARG A 294 5.19 20.14 17.53
N THR A 295 5.06 21.10 18.44
CA THR A 295 4.06 22.18 18.40
C THR A 295 4.43 23.27 17.39
N GLY A 296 3.45 24.10 17.03
CA GLY A 296 3.59 25.23 16.11
C GLY A 296 3.09 24.92 14.70
N GLU A 297 3.45 25.79 13.75
CA GLU A 297 3.02 25.66 12.36
C GLU A 297 3.87 24.64 11.59
N ILE A 298 3.22 23.79 10.80
CA ILE A 298 3.86 22.87 9.86
C ILE A 298 3.22 23.09 8.49
N LYS A 299 4.04 23.46 7.49
CA LYS A 299 3.61 23.60 6.10
C LYS A 299 4.15 22.42 5.31
N VAL A 300 3.26 21.68 4.65
CA VAL A 300 3.66 20.52 3.83
C VAL A 300 2.93 20.57 2.48
N LYS A 301 3.68 20.33 1.40
CA LYS A 301 3.14 20.16 0.05
C LYS A 301 3.02 18.67 -0.24
N ASP A 302 1.80 18.21 -0.46
CA ASP A 302 1.46 16.81 -0.72
C ASP A 302 0.22 16.75 -1.62
N TYR A 303 0.43 16.82 -2.93
CA TYR A 303 -0.60 17.00 -3.98
C TYR A 303 -1.50 18.25 -3.84
N ARG A 304 -1.43 18.94 -2.71
CA ARG A 304 -1.92 20.27 -2.39
C ARG A 304 -1.10 20.84 -1.23
N ASN A 305 -1.33 22.09 -0.89
CA ASN A 305 -0.69 22.71 0.29
C ASN A 305 -1.53 22.44 1.54
N TYR A 306 -0.88 21.96 2.59
CA TYR A 306 -1.43 21.84 3.93
C TYR A 306 -0.72 22.84 4.85
N HIS A 307 -1.50 23.40 5.77
CA HIS A 307 -1.01 24.26 6.83
C HIS A 307 -1.59 23.76 8.15
N PHE A 308 -0.75 23.05 8.90
CA PHE A 308 -1.12 22.49 10.21
C PHE A 308 -0.72 23.45 11.31
N VAL A 309 -1.59 23.57 12.32
CA VAL A 309 -1.31 24.24 13.58
C VAL A 309 -1.39 23.20 14.67
N VAL A 310 -0.23 22.76 15.17
CA VAL A 310 -0.15 21.80 16.28
C VAL A 310 -0.08 22.57 17.59
N THR A 311 -1.14 22.48 18.40
CA THR A 311 -1.20 23.21 19.67
C THR A 311 -0.66 22.37 20.82
N PRO A 312 -0.15 22.99 21.91
CA PRO A 312 0.22 22.28 23.13
C PRO A 312 -0.91 21.40 23.67
N GLU A 313 -2.16 21.86 23.61
CA GLU A 313 -3.32 21.12 24.09
C GLU A 313 -3.52 19.78 23.38
N MET A 314 -3.25 19.70 22.07
CA MET A 314 -3.35 18.43 21.32
C MET A 314 -2.31 17.41 21.80
N VAL A 315 -1.11 17.90 22.10
CA VAL A 315 0.00 17.09 22.62
C VAL A 315 -0.32 16.63 24.03
N ASP A 316 -0.74 17.53 24.91
CA ASP A 316 -1.02 17.25 26.31
C ASP A 316 -2.23 16.32 26.48
N GLU A 317 -3.27 16.49 25.68
CA GLU A 317 -4.42 15.57 25.67
C GLU A 317 -3.98 14.14 25.31
N THR A 318 -3.08 14.02 24.32
CA THR A 318 -2.57 12.73 23.86
C THR A 318 -1.64 12.08 24.88
N ARG A 319 -0.70 12.84 25.46
CA ARG A 319 0.18 12.35 26.54
C ARG A 319 -0.63 11.94 27.76
N SER A 320 -1.61 12.76 28.16
CA SER A 320 -2.47 12.46 29.31
C SER A 320 -3.33 11.22 29.06
N TYR A 321 -3.83 11.03 27.83
CA TYR A 321 -4.54 9.81 27.45
C TYR A 321 -3.66 8.57 27.66
N ILE A 322 -2.44 8.57 27.13
CA ILE A 322 -1.52 7.43 27.22
C ILE A 322 -1.11 7.18 28.68
N ALA A 323 -0.77 8.24 29.42
CA ALA A 323 -0.39 8.13 30.83
C ALA A 323 -1.48 7.47 31.69
N ARG A 324 -2.76 7.81 31.46
CA ARG A 324 -3.90 7.19 32.16
C ARG A 324 -4.06 5.69 31.88
N LYS A 325 -3.51 5.18 30.78
CA LYS A 325 -3.53 3.74 30.49
C LYS A 325 -2.56 2.93 31.34
N ASN A 326 -1.56 3.59 31.94
CA ASN A 326 -0.54 2.94 32.76
C ASN A 326 0.18 1.78 32.02
N TYR A 327 0.41 1.95 30.71
CA TYR A 327 1.17 0.98 29.92
C TYR A 327 2.65 1.02 30.29
N LYS A 328 3.33 -0.12 30.15
CA LYS A 328 4.78 -0.17 30.35
C LYS A 328 5.49 0.52 29.19
N LYS A 329 6.56 1.25 29.50
CA LYS A 329 7.49 1.74 28.48
C LYS A 329 8.21 0.56 27.81
N PRO A 330 8.62 0.68 26.54
CA PRO A 330 9.41 -0.35 25.88
C PRO A 330 10.76 -0.54 26.61
N ALA A 331 11.24 -1.78 26.67
CA ALA A 331 12.51 -2.12 27.30
C ALA A 331 13.74 -1.74 26.45
N GLU A 332 13.52 -1.42 25.18
CA GLU A 332 14.57 -0.97 24.26
C GLU A 332 14.18 0.32 23.56
N ASP A 333 15.18 1.03 23.03
CA ASP A 333 14.98 2.24 22.25
C ASP A 333 14.61 1.90 20.79
N LEU A 334 13.32 2.01 20.48
CA LEU A 334 12.76 1.75 19.16
C LEU A 334 13.40 2.62 18.06
N THR A 335 13.88 3.82 18.39
CA THR A 335 14.47 4.74 17.40
C THR A 335 15.78 4.22 16.79
N ARG A 336 16.37 3.20 17.42
CA ARG A 336 17.61 2.54 16.98
C ARG A 336 17.37 1.26 16.19
N LEU A 337 16.13 0.77 16.12
CA LEU A 337 15.80 -0.43 15.35
C LEU A 337 16.03 -0.23 13.86
N ARG A 338 16.48 -1.30 13.21
CA ARG A 338 16.73 -1.44 11.77
C ARG A 338 16.55 -2.90 11.37
N ASP A 339 16.26 -3.14 10.11
CA ASP A 339 16.12 -4.46 9.49
C ASP A 339 17.32 -4.86 8.63
#